data_AF-A0A962VI85-F1
#
_entry.id   AF-A0A962VI85-F1
#
_cell.length_a   1.000
_cell.length_b   1.000
_cell.length_c   1.000
_cell.angle_alpha   90.00
_cell.angle_beta   90.00
_cell.angle_gamma   90.00
#
_symmetry.space_group_name_H-M   'P 1'
#
loop_
_entity.id
_entity.type
_entity.pdbx_description
1 polymer ?
#
loop_
_entity_poly.entity_id
_entity_poly.type
_entity_poly.pdbx_seq_one_letter_code
_entity_poly.pdbx_strand_id
1 'polypeptide(L)' 'MGGTFGPILLLGSLLTFILIGVPIAYSLGLSALLTAAYIGIPLEAVFLKVSDGVDNFALLAIPFFVL' A
#
# COMPACT_ATOMS: atom_id res chain seq x y z
N MET A 1 15.43 -5.41 -11.28
CA MET A 1 16.22 -5.15 -10.06
C MET A 1 15.32 -4.86 -8.86
N GLY A 2 14.28 -5.67 -8.61
CA GLY A 2 13.41 -5.57 -7.43
C GLY A 2 13.79 -6.62 -6.38
N GLY A 3 15.08 -6.70 -6.05
CA GLY A 3 15.60 -7.68 -5.10
C GLY A 3 15.14 -7.42 -3.66
N THR A 4 15.65 -8.22 -2.74
CA THR A 4 15.43 -8.26 -1.27
C THR A 4 15.32 -6.89 -0.57
N PHE A 5 15.80 -5.82 -1.20
CA PHE A 5 15.71 -4.43 -0.76
C PHE A 5 14.31 -3.82 -0.77
N GLY A 6 13.39 -4.30 -1.62
CA GLY A 6 12.02 -3.76 -1.69
C GLY A 6 11.26 -3.88 -0.36
N PRO A 7 11.14 -5.09 0.22
CA PRO A 7 10.49 -5.30 1.52
C PRO A 7 11.16 -4.53 2.67
N ILE A 8 12.49 -4.36 2.64
CA ILE A 8 13.24 -3.63 3.66
C ILE A 8 12.89 -2.14 3.62
N LEU A 9 12.76 -1.57 2.42
CA LEU A 9 12.41 -0.16 2.24
C LEU A 9 10.95 0.10 2.64
N LEU A 10 10.06 -0.84 2.34
CA LEU A 10 8.66 -0.80 2.75
C LEU A 10 8.54 -0.90 4.27
N LEU A 11 9.06 -1.97 4.89
CA LEU A 11 8.98 -2.15 6.34
C LEU A 11 9.73 -1.05 7.11
N GLY A 12 10.89 -0.62 6.63
CA GLY A 12 11.67 0.46 7.24
C GLY A 12 10.91 1.79 7.25
N SER A 13 10.40 2.23 6.09
CA SER A 13 9.64 3.47 5.99
C SER A 13 8.31 3.43 6.74
N LEU A 14 7.60 2.29 6.70
CA LEU A 14 6.37 2.07 7.46
C LEU A 14 6.60 2.26 8.96
N LEU A 15 7.62 1.60 9.51
CA LEU A 15 7.96 1.71 10.92
C LEU A 15 8.37 3.14 11.30
N THR A 16 9.11 3.83 10.45
CA THR A 16 9.45 5.24 10.68
C THR A 16 8.20 6.13 10.75
N PHE A 17 7.24 5.99 9.84
CA PHE A 17 6.02 6.80 9.86
C PHE A 17 5.11 6.48 11.06
N ILE A 18 5.03 5.20 11.45
CA ILE A 18 4.30 4.79 12.65
C ILE A 18 4.93 5.40 13.91
N LEU A 19 6.27 5.41 14.02
CA LEU A 19 6.98 6.01 15.16
C LEU A 19 6.79 7.53 15.26
N ILE A 20 6.58 8.22 14.13
CA ILE A 20 6.28 9.66 14.08
C ILE A 20 4.81 9.95 14.48
N GLY A 21 3.98 8.91 14.68
CA GLY A 21 2.58 9.06 15.08
C GLY A 21 1.63 9.37 13.92
N VAL A 22 2.06 9.13 12.68
CA VAL A 22 1.20 9.26 11.50
C VAL A 22 0.16 8.11 11.52
N PRO A 23 -1.13 8.37 11.22
CA PRO A 23 -2.13 7.30 11.20
C PRO A 23 -1.74 6.18 10.23
N ILE A 24 -1.94 4.93 10.66
CA ILE A 24 -1.41 3.72 10.01
C ILE A 24 -1.79 3.63 8.53
N ALA A 25 -3.00 4.07 8.16
CA ALA A 25 -3.47 4.09 6.78
C ALA A 25 -2.60 4.96 5.86
N TYR A 26 -2.18 6.15 6.32
CA TYR A 26 -1.32 7.05 5.56
C TYR A 26 0.12 6.53 5.49
N SER A 27 0.61 5.99 6.60
CA SER A 27 1.94 5.37 6.68
C SER A 27 2.10 4.21 5.71
N LEU A 28 1.07 3.36 5.58
CA LEU A 28 1.05 2.22 4.65
C LEU A 28 1.04 2.67 3.19
N GLY A 29 0.19 3.64 2.85
CA GLY A 29 0.10 4.17 1.49
C GLY A 29 1.40 4.86 1.04
N LEU A 30 1.98 5.71 1.90
CA LEU A 30 3.23 6.43 1.60
C LEU A 30 4.43 5.49 1.50
N SER A 31 4.54 4.50 2.39
CA SER A 31 5.58 3.48 2.35
C SER A 31 5.53 2.63 1.08
N ALA A 32 4.32 2.24 0.65
CA ALA A 32 4.10 1.50 -0.58
C ALA A 32 4.45 2.33 -1.83
N LEU A 33 4.08 3.61 -1.85
CA LEU A 33 4.43 4.54 -2.94
C LEU A 33 5.94 4.78 -3.03
N LEU A 34 6.62 4.99 -1.90
CA LEU A 34 8.08 5.14 -1.83
C LEU A 34 8.81 3.90 -2.35
N THR A 35 8.32 2.72 -1.97
CA THR A 35 8.89 1.45 -2.42
C THR A 35 8.65 1.22 -3.91
N ALA A 36 7.46 1.54 -4.41
CA ALA A 36 7.13 1.41 -5.82
C ALA A 36 7.95 2.36 -6.70
N ALA A 37 8.15 3.60 -6.25
CA ALA A 37 9.04 4.57 -6.89
C ALA A 37 10.49 4.08 -6.92
N TYR A 38 10.97 3.45 -5.84
CA TYR A 38 12.32 2.90 -5.76
C TYR A 38 12.53 1.69 -6.69
N ILE A 39 11.54 0.81 -6.83
CA ILE A 39 11.62 -0.38 -7.70
C ILE A 39 11.40 -0.01 -9.18
N GLY A 40 11.00 1.23 -9.47
CA GLY A 40 10.73 1.70 -10.84
C GLY A 40 9.48 1.05 -11.44
N ILE A 41 8.54 0.63 -10.60
CA ILE A 41 7.27 0.08 -11.06
C ILE A 41 6.45 1.24 -11.64
N PRO A 42 5.87 1.11 -12.84
CA PRO A 42 5.00 2.14 -13.40
C PRO A 42 3.89 2.44 -12.40
N LEU A 43 3.70 3.72 -12.11
CA LEU A 43 2.77 4.19 -11.09
C LEU A 43 1.33 3.72 -11.38
N GLU A 44 0.99 3.56 -12.66
CA GLU A 44 -0.26 2.95 -13.13
C GLU A 44 -0.49 1.56 -12.55
N ALA A 45 0.53 0.71 -12.47
CA ALA A 45 0.40 -0.64 -11.91
C ALA A 45 0.17 -0.62 -10.38
N VAL A 46 0.62 0.43 -9.69
CA VAL A 46 0.36 0.64 -8.26
C VAL A 46 -1.09 1.05 -8.05
N PHE A 47 -1.57 2.02 -8.82
CA PHE A 47 -2.96 2.47 -8.75
C PHE A 47 -3.95 1.37 -9.12
N LEU A 48 -3.64 0.56 -10.14
CA LEU A 48 -4.44 -0.61 -10.50
C LEU A 48 -4.50 -1.64 -9.36
N LYS A 49 -3.36 -1.94 -8.70
CA LYS A 49 -3.33 -2.85 -7.54
C LYS A 49 -4.11 -2.33 -6.33
N VAL A 50 -4.10 -1.02 -6.10
CA VAL A 50 -4.90 -0.40 -5.06
C VAL A 50 -6.39 -0.50 -5.40
N SER A 51 -6.77 -0.25 -6.66
CA SER A 51 -8.16 -0.40 -7.13
C SER A 51 -8.65 -1.84 -7.03
N ASP A 52 -7.88 -2.82 -7.53
CA ASP A 52 -8.18 -4.25 -7.40
C ASP A 52 -8.31 -4.68 -5.93
N GLY A 53 -7.51 -4.08 -5.04
CA GLY A 53 -7.60 -4.29 -3.60
C GLY A 53 -8.90 -3.75 -3.01
N VAL A 54 -9.28 -2.53 -3.39
CA VAL A 54 -10.54 -1.90 -2.97
C VAL A 54 -11.76 -2.64 -3.54
N ASP A 55 -11.70 -3.18 -4.75
CA ASP A 55 -12.80 -3.95 -5.34
C ASP A 55 -13.12 -5.21 -4.52
N ASN A 56 -12.12 -5.86 -3.93
CA ASN A 56 -12.35 -6.96 -2.98
C ASN A 56 -12.99 -6.48 -1.65
N PHE A 57 -12.71 -5.26 -1.20
CA PHE A 57 -13.38 -4.64 -0.06
C PHE A 57 -14.79 -4.12 -0.38
N ALA A 58 -15.03 -3.62 -1.60
CA ALA A 58 -16.36 -3.23 -2.08
C ALA A 58 -17.25 -4.47 -2.31
N LEU A 59 -16.66 -5.58 -2.78
CA LEU A 59 -17.32 -6.89 -2.83
C LEU A 59 -17.63 -7.43 -1.42
N LEU A 60 -16.85 -7.07 -0.39
CA LEU A 60 -17.22 -7.27 1.01
C LEU A 60 -18.34 -6.32 1.48
N ALA A 61 -18.56 -5.16 0.85
CA ALA A 61 -19.70 -4.31 1.16
C ALA A 61 -21.04 -4.87 0.61
N ILE A 62 -21.03 -5.66 -0.47
CA ILE A 62 -22.22 -6.35 -1.00
C ILE A 62 -22.94 -7.20 0.07
N PRO A 63 -22.26 -8.08 0.83
CA PRO A 63 -22.93 -8.85 1.89
C PRO A 63 -23.35 -7.99 3.10
N PHE A 64 -22.75 -6.82 3.33
CA PHE A 64 -23.17 -5.91 4.42
C PHE A 64 -24.22 -4.87 4.00
N PHE A 65 -24.58 -4.79 2.71
CA PHE A 65 -25.65 -3.91 2.20
C PHE A 65 -27.04 -4.58 2.23
N VAL A 66 -27.10 -5.89 2.51
CA VAL A 66 -28.33 -6.70 2.57
C VAL A 66 -28.83 -6.91 4.01
N LEU A 67 -28.09 -6.46 5.03
CA LEU A 67 -28.50 -6.46 6.45
C LEU A 67 -29.02 -5.09 6.87
#